data_AF-A0A8H6AXY6-F1
#
_entry.id   AF-A0A8H6AXY6-F1
#
_cell.length_a   1.000
_cell.length_b   1.000
_cell.length_c   1.000
_cell.angle_alpha   90.00
_cell.angle_beta   90.00
_cell.angle_gamma   90.00
#
_symmetry.space_group_name_H-M   'P 1'
#
loop_
_entity.id
_entity.type
_entity.pdbx_description
1 polymer ?
#
loop_
_entity_poly.entity_id
_entity_poly.type
_entity_poly.pdbx_seq_one_letter_code
_entity_poly.pdbx_strand_id
1 'polypeptide(L)'
;MSDIPDDINTQFLEQWKNPGDVFSVLLIVGGDVILLALACLTGRTFTPIAFSFGWVAYAVSAVVVAVGDNKLLVRCPPEISLKVINLKNGYCRENKSWLLGRFIKDYNFWMPGDVKERLLRPRVHCDEENSHPKPISSGSSAIQKPTEPTVTLGRSDAALCIAVFKWIDGAVPGLPSRDWAWWSGLFVSLLQLGIAAIPWGLRSNWGIFLATAIGTLLAYLSASLPQWRQEKWSAATREKDVAVTIGNGNKHVIVILGAQHGLDMEDLATGKAPDLLSTRIYTSLLALLWLTLLITCCGIKTDSWYLLAVGGLGMAQNLIVASVPRTPAALGLPIELVSSGNEDQIIPEIFAEPKVMWTIMEFEGKHHGRGNALVKEFFPGKLLDWEEKWWNSDDPDERRELLEGARRKAWRKAHETARMETEKVEKQLQKQ
;
A
#
# COMPACT_ATOMS: atom_id res chain seq x y z
N MET A 1 -50.11 27.32 -21.17
CA MET A 1 -50.45 25.97 -20.67
C MET A 1 -50.90 25.21 -21.91
N SER A 2 -50.23 24.21 -22.46
CA SER A 2 -49.25 23.25 -21.91
C SER A 2 -48.73 22.39 -23.07
N ASP A 3 -47.43 22.43 -23.39
CA ASP A 3 -46.83 21.58 -24.45
C ASP A 3 -45.42 21.12 -24.03
N ILE A 4 -45.25 20.35 -22.94
CA ILE A 4 -43.90 19.84 -22.57
C ILE A 4 -43.92 18.50 -21.80
N PRO A 5 -44.31 17.35 -22.41
CA PRO A 5 -43.78 16.07 -21.92
C PRO A 5 -43.09 15.18 -22.98
N ASP A 6 -43.46 15.29 -24.26
CA ASP A 6 -42.96 14.38 -25.30
C ASP A 6 -41.53 14.73 -25.76
N ASP A 7 -41.16 16.01 -25.73
CA ASP A 7 -39.85 16.50 -26.16
C ASP A 7 -38.69 15.96 -25.29
N ILE A 8 -38.94 15.82 -23.99
CA ILE A 8 -37.93 15.30 -23.03
C ILE A 8 -37.67 13.81 -23.28
N ASN A 9 -38.71 13.01 -23.48
CA ASN A 9 -38.58 11.59 -23.75
C ASN A 9 -37.88 11.34 -25.09
N THR A 10 -38.19 12.14 -26.12
CA THR A 10 -37.50 12.05 -27.42
C THR A 10 -36.05 12.50 -27.35
N GLN A 11 -35.74 13.58 -26.63
CA GLN A 11 -34.37 14.04 -26.41
C GLN A 11 -33.53 13.02 -25.65
N PHE A 12 -34.07 12.41 -24.59
CA PHE A 12 -33.39 11.31 -23.91
C PHE A 12 -33.15 10.15 -24.88
N LEU A 13 -34.17 9.72 -25.63
CA LEU A 13 -34.07 8.58 -26.53
C LEU A 13 -33.09 8.84 -27.70
N GLU A 14 -32.95 10.08 -28.15
CA GLU A 14 -31.92 10.51 -29.11
C GLU A 14 -30.52 10.53 -28.50
N GLN A 15 -30.37 11.02 -27.27
CA GLN A 15 -29.10 11.04 -26.57
C GLN A 15 -28.62 9.62 -26.23
N TRP A 16 -29.54 8.70 -25.91
CA TRP A 16 -29.24 7.28 -25.78
C TRP A 16 -28.89 6.66 -27.14
N LYS A 17 -29.59 7.00 -28.24
CA LYS A 17 -29.30 6.47 -29.59
C LYS A 17 -27.92 6.88 -30.13
N ASN A 18 -27.48 8.12 -29.88
CA ASN A 18 -26.19 8.67 -30.32
C ASN A 18 -25.48 9.35 -29.14
N PRO A 19 -24.70 8.62 -28.34
CA PRO A 19 -24.11 9.12 -27.10
C PRO A 19 -22.88 10.03 -27.30
N GLY A 20 -22.95 10.99 -28.23
CA GLY A 20 -21.86 11.92 -28.54
C GLY A 20 -21.31 12.67 -27.32
N ASP A 21 -22.18 13.03 -26.38
CA ASP A 21 -21.82 13.79 -25.18
C ASP A 21 -21.25 12.92 -24.04
N VAL A 22 -21.47 11.61 -24.06
CA VAL A 22 -20.94 10.69 -23.03
C VAL A 22 -19.43 10.55 -23.16
N PHE A 23 -18.88 10.71 -24.37
CA PHE A 23 -17.43 10.76 -24.60
C PHE A 23 -16.78 11.90 -23.82
N SER A 24 -17.41 13.08 -23.79
CA SER A 24 -16.92 14.24 -23.04
C SER A 24 -16.88 13.96 -21.53
N VAL A 25 -17.88 13.26 -20.98
CA VAL A 25 -17.90 12.88 -19.56
C VAL A 25 -16.79 11.87 -19.22
N LEU A 26 -16.61 10.85 -20.05
CA LEU A 26 -15.54 9.84 -19.91
C LEU A 26 -14.14 10.46 -20.04
N LEU A 27 -13.99 11.49 -20.86
CA LEU A 27 -12.76 12.28 -21.00
C LEU A 27 -12.47 13.09 -19.74
N ILE A 28 -13.46 13.79 -19.19
CA ILE A 28 -13.29 14.69 -18.04
C ILE A 28 -12.86 13.92 -16.79
N VAL A 29 -13.50 12.78 -16.50
CA VAL A 29 -13.21 12.01 -15.28
C VAL A 29 -12.01 11.08 -15.44
N GLY A 30 -11.65 10.73 -16.68
CA GLY A 30 -10.75 9.62 -16.95
C GLY A 30 -9.25 9.89 -16.75
N GLY A 31 -8.80 11.15 -16.80
CA GLY A 31 -7.37 11.48 -16.77
C GLY A 31 -6.65 11.04 -15.49
N ASP A 32 -7.24 11.32 -14.33
CA ASP A 32 -6.66 10.96 -13.03
C ASP A 32 -6.70 9.45 -12.77
N VAL A 33 -7.76 8.77 -13.27
CA VAL A 33 -7.87 7.31 -13.19
C VAL A 33 -6.74 6.65 -13.98
N ILE A 34 -6.45 7.14 -15.19
CA ILE A 34 -5.33 6.64 -16.00
C ILE A 34 -3.99 6.90 -15.31
N LEU A 35 -3.77 8.10 -14.77
CA LEU A 35 -2.54 8.42 -14.04
C LEU A 35 -2.32 7.46 -12.86
N LEU A 36 -3.36 7.19 -12.05
CA LEU A 36 -3.26 6.27 -10.92
C LEU A 36 -3.07 4.82 -11.36
N ALA A 37 -3.76 4.38 -12.42
CA ALA A 37 -3.57 3.05 -13.00
C ALA A 37 -2.13 2.86 -13.52
N LEU A 38 -1.55 3.88 -14.13
CA LEU A 38 -0.14 3.89 -14.55
C LEU A 38 0.80 3.84 -13.35
N ALA A 39 0.54 4.64 -12.32
CA ALA A 39 1.30 4.56 -11.08
C ALA A 39 1.26 3.15 -10.45
N CYS A 40 0.16 2.41 -10.59
CA CYS A 40 0.07 1.02 -10.13
C CYS A 40 0.77 -0.01 -11.03
N LEU A 41 0.71 0.11 -12.36
CA LEU A 41 1.15 -0.96 -13.28
C LEU A 41 2.54 -0.77 -13.89
N THR A 42 3.00 0.48 -14.06
CA THR A 42 4.24 0.75 -14.80
C THR A 42 5.49 0.37 -14.02
N GLY A 43 6.58 0.06 -14.73
CA GLY A 43 7.87 -0.32 -14.15
C GLY A 43 8.56 -1.47 -14.87
N ARG A 44 7.83 -2.19 -15.71
CA ARG A 44 8.38 -3.11 -16.71
C ARG A 44 8.54 -2.42 -18.05
N THR A 45 9.33 -3.06 -18.92
CA THR A 45 9.48 -2.66 -20.33
C THR A 45 8.18 -2.77 -21.12
N PHE A 46 7.26 -3.64 -20.70
CA PHE A 46 5.94 -3.79 -21.28
C PHE A 46 4.90 -3.75 -20.17
N THR A 47 3.96 -2.81 -20.30
CA THR A 47 2.88 -2.61 -19.34
C THR A 47 1.52 -2.64 -20.06
N PRO A 48 0.76 -3.73 -19.93
CA PRO A 48 -0.56 -3.85 -20.54
C PRO A 48 -1.58 -3.03 -19.73
N ILE A 49 -2.17 -2.03 -20.36
CA ILE A 49 -3.19 -1.17 -19.76
C ILE A 49 -4.30 -0.95 -20.78
N ALA A 50 -5.56 -1.04 -20.33
CA ALA A 50 -6.69 -1.02 -21.24
C ALA A 50 -6.86 0.38 -21.86
N PHE A 51 -7.24 0.40 -23.15
CA PHE A 51 -7.54 1.65 -23.85
C PHE A 51 -8.81 2.27 -23.27
N SER A 52 -8.82 3.58 -23.04
CA SER A 52 -10.01 4.33 -22.67
C SER A 52 -9.90 5.78 -23.15
N PHE A 53 -11.00 6.51 -23.18
CA PHE A 53 -10.97 7.91 -23.60
C PHE A 53 -10.25 8.82 -22.59
N GLY A 54 -10.10 8.41 -21.33
CA GLY A 54 -9.37 9.16 -20.30
C GLY A 54 -7.90 9.41 -20.62
N TRP A 55 -7.32 8.62 -21.52
CA TRP A 55 -5.95 8.77 -21.97
C TRP A 55 -5.64 10.11 -22.63
N VAL A 56 -6.63 10.72 -23.31
CA VAL A 56 -6.43 12.02 -23.95
C VAL A 56 -6.26 13.11 -22.91
N ALA A 57 -7.13 13.13 -21.89
CA ALA A 57 -7.03 14.07 -20.77
C ALA A 57 -5.73 13.88 -19.97
N TYR A 58 -5.34 12.61 -19.76
CA TYR A 58 -4.04 12.28 -19.18
C TYR A 58 -2.89 12.81 -20.04
N ALA A 59 -2.90 12.58 -21.35
CA ALA A 59 -1.80 12.97 -22.24
C ALA A 59 -1.59 14.49 -22.30
N VAL A 60 -2.68 15.27 -22.34
CA VAL A 60 -2.61 16.74 -22.25
C VAL A 60 -2.01 17.17 -20.91
N SER A 61 -2.47 16.56 -19.80
CA SER A 61 -1.93 16.84 -18.47
C SER A 61 -0.44 16.48 -18.36
N ALA A 62 -0.03 15.36 -18.94
CA ALA A 62 1.37 14.89 -18.93
C ALA A 62 2.31 15.86 -19.67
N VAL A 63 1.84 16.52 -20.74
CA VAL A 63 2.64 17.56 -21.43
C VAL A 63 2.88 18.76 -20.53
N VAL A 64 1.84 19.23 -19.81
CA VAL A 64 1.99 20.37 -18.90
C VAL A 64 3.05 20.09 -17.84
N VAL A 65 3.04 18.90 -17.24
CA VAL A 65 4.03 18.52 -16.22
C VAL A 65 5.41 18.28 -16.85
N ALA A 66 5.48 17.69 -18.03
CA ALA A 66 6.76 17.50 -18.73
C ALA A 66 7.42 18.84 -19.10
N VAL A 67 6.64 19.87 -19.47
CA VAL A 67 7.17 21.21 -19.78
C VAL A 67 7.59 21.95 -18.52
N GLY A 68 6.81 21.86 -17.44
CA GLY A 68 7.09 22.55 -16.17
C GLY A 68 8.21 21.92 -15.35
N ASP A 69 8.08 20.61 -15.05
CA ASP A 69 8.86 19.93 -14.00
C ASP A 69 9.72 18.76 -14.51
N ASN A 70 9.68 18.45 -15.81
CA ASN A 70 10.41 17.34 -16.46
C ASN A 70 10.12 15.95 -15.91
N LYS A 71 8.97 15.77 -15.25
CA LYS A 71 8.61 14.54 -14.55
C LYS A 71 7.20 14.10 -14.90
N LEU A 72 6.95 12.80 -14.93
CA LEU A 72 5.62 12.24 -15.18
C LEU A 72 4.85 11.98 -13.89
N LEU A 73 5.54 11.58 -12.82
CA LEU A 73 4.94 11.19 -11.54
C LEU A 73 4.71 12.34 -10.56
N VAL A 74 5.14 13.57 -10.88
CA VAL A 74 4.97 14.74 -9.98
C VAL A 74 3.51 14.99 -9.59
N ARG A 75 2.55 14.54 -10.42
CA ARG A 75 1.12 14.65 -10.11
C ARG A 75 0.53 13.55 -9.22
N CYS A 76 1.28 12.50 -8.87
CA CYS A 76 0.85 11.51 -7.90
C CYS A 76 1.40 11.88 -6.51
N PRO A 77 0.69 12.70 -5.71
CA PRO A 77 1.10 12.93 -4.34
C PRO A 77 1.12 11.61 -3.56
N PRO A 78 1.94 11.51 -2.49
CA PRO A 78 1.87 10.37 -1.60
C PRO A 78 0.44 10.22 -1.06
N GLU A 79 -0.15 9.04 -1.24
CA GLU A 79 -1.53 8.78 -0.79
C GLU A 79 -1.65 8.82 0.74
N ILE A 80 -0.54 8.54 1.45
CA ILE A 80 -0.44 8.56 2.90
C ILE A 80 0.84 9.30 3.29
N SER A 81 0.70 10.25 4.23
CA SER A 81 1.83 10.86 4.92
C SER A 81 2.47 9.81 5.83
N LEU A 82 3.73 9.50 5.55
CA LEU A 82 4.52 8.57 6.34
C LEU A 82 5.91 9.14 6.57
N LYS A 83 6.58 8.60 7.58
CA LYS A 83 7.93 8.91 7.96
C LYS A 83 8.82 7.71 7.71
N VAL A 84 9.99 8.01 7.18
CA VAL A 84 11.07 7.05 6.93
C VAL A 84 12.21 7.42 7.87
N ILE A 85 12.51 6.54 8.82
CA ILE A 85 13.46 6.75 9.89
C ILE A 85 14.67 5.84 9.64
N ASN A 86 15.84 6.44 9.49
CA ASN A 86 17.07 5.68 9.42
C ASN A 86 17.46 5.21 10.83
N LEU A 87 17.57 3.90 11.00
CA LEU A 87 17.74 3.28 12.31
C LEU A 87 19.16 3.43 12.87
N LYS A 88 20.16 3.75 12.02
CA LYS A 88 21.55 3.94 12.47
C LYS A 88 21.80 5.32 13.06
N ASN A 89 21.20 6.36 12.50
CA ASN A 89 21.43 7.76 12.91
C ASN A 89 20.20 8.46 13.52
N GLY A 90 19.01 7.84 13.43
CA GLY A 90 17.75 8.45 13.88
C GLY A 90 17.27 9.60 13.01
N TYR A 91 17.80 9.75 11.80
CA TYR A 91 17.33 10.77 10.86
C TYR A 91 15.95 10.40 10.31
N CYS A 92 15.00 11.30 10.47
CA CYS A 92 13.62 11.13 10.00
C CYS A 92 13.38 11.97 8.75
N ARG A 93 12.80 11.36 7.72
CA ARG A 93 12.41 12.02 6.48
C ARG A 93 10.91 11.83 6.22
N GLU A 94 10.24 12.89 5.82
CA GLU A 94 8.86 12.84 5.36
C GLU A 94 8.79 12.26 3.94
N ASN A 95 7.76 11.46 3.68
CA ASN A 95 7.56 10.84 2.39
C ASN A 95 6.94 11.79 1.37
N LYS A 96 7.58 11.86 0.20
CA LYS A 96 7.08 12.50 -1.03
C LYS A 96 6.86 11.50 -2.15
N SER A 97 7.15 10.22 -1.92
CA SER A 97 7.01 9.16 -2.92
C SER A 97 5.63 8.52 -2.87
N TRP A 98 4.97 8.48 -4.03
CA TRP A 98 3.72 7.73 -4.21
C TRP A 98 3.89 6.25 -3.87
N LEU A 99 5.01 5.63 -4.25
CA LEU A 99 5.29 4.20 -4.06
C LEU A 99 5.26 3.81 -2.58
N LEU A 100 5.93 4.56 -1.72
CA LEU A 100 5.95 4.31 -0.28
C LEU A 100 4.57 4.56 0.35
N GLY A 101 3.85 5.58 -0.14
CA GLY A 101 2.48 5.84 0.30
C GLY A 101 1.57 4.65 0.03
N ARG A 102 1.64 4.09 -1.18
CA ARG A 102 0.86 2.90 -1.57
C ARG A 102 1.29 1.66 -0.80
N PHE A 103 2.59 1.48 -0.59
CA PHE A 103 3.15 0.37 0.20
C PHE A 103 2.54 0.31 1.62
N ILE A 104 2.45 1.44 2.32
CA ILE A 104 1.84 1.50 3.66
C ILE A 104 0.31 1.42 3.61
N LYS A 105 -0.34 2.04 2.62
CA LYS A 105 -1.80 1.97 2.47
C LYS A 105 -2.28 0.54 2.32
N ASP A 106 -1.57 -0.24 1.51
CA ASP A 106 -1.94 -1.62 1.22
C ASP A 106 -1.48 -2.58 2.34
N TYR A 107 -0.84 -2.09 3.41
CA TYR A 107 -0.30 -2.92 4.49
C TYR A 107 -1.32 -3.87 5.08
N ASN A 108 -2.55 -3.41 5.34
CA ASN A 108 -3.61 -4.27 5.88
C ASN A 108 -3.95 -5.47 4.98
N PHE A 109 -3.71 -5.36 3.66
CA PHE A 109 -3.96 -6.44 2.70
C PHE A 109 -2.79 -7.44 2.64
N TRP A 110 -1.55 -6.95 2.63
CA TRP A 110 -0.37 -7.82 2.50
C TRP A 110 0.30 -8.19 3.83
N MET A 111 -0.18 -7.65 4.95
CA MET A 111 0.31 -7.96 6.29
C MET A 111 0.35 -9.48 6.52
N PRO A 112 1.51 -10.03 6.91
CA PRO A 112 1.61 -11.46 7.21
C PRO A 112 0.63 -11.89 8.31
N GLY A 113 0.08 -13.10 8.19
CA GLY A 113 -0.85 -13.66 9.17
C GLY A 113 -0.29 -13.66 10.58
N ASP A 114 1.00 -13.98 10.72
CA ASP A 114 1.73 -14.00 11.98
C ASP A 114 1.72 -12.63 12.68
N VAL A 115 1.86 -11.54 11.90
CA VAL A 115 1.82 -10.17 12.43
C VAL A 115 0.42 -9.85 12.94
N LYS A 116 -0.61 -10.21 12.16
CA LYS A 116 -2.02 -10.02 12.53
C LYS A 116 -2.36 -10.78 13.81
N GLU A 117 -1.87 -12.00 13.97
CA GLU A 117 -2.07 -12.79 15.17
C GLU A 117 -1.37 -12.17 16.39
N ARG A 118 -0.10 -11.77 16.24
CA ARG A 118 0.66 -11.10 17.31
C ARG A 118 0.07 -9.76 17.76
N LEU A 119 -0.58 -9.05 16.86
CA LEU A 119 -1.32 -7.83 17.17
C LEU A 119 -2.54 -8.08 18.07
N LEU A 120 -3.28 -9.15 17.78
CA LEU A 120 -4.48 -9.54 18.53
C LEU A 120 -4.14 -10.24 19.84
N ARG A 121 -3.01 -10.96 19.86
CA ARG A 121 -2.53 -11.71 21.01
C ARG A 121 -1.05 -11.39 21.23
N PRO A 122 -0.75 -10.25 21.89
CA PRO A 122 0.60 -9.95 22.35
C PRO A 122 1.12 -11.10 23.21
N ARG A 123 2.41 -11.41 23.15
CA ARG A 123 3.01 -12.39 24.07
C ARG A 123 2.92 -11.83 25.48
N VAL A 124 2.01 -12.36 26.29
CA VAL A 124 1.96 -12.04 27.72
C VAL A 124 3.08 -12.83 28.38
N HIS A 125 4.24 -12.20 28.56
CA HIS A 125 5.42 -12.84 29.16
C HIS A 125 5.32 -12.99 30.69
N CYS A 126 4.12 -13.24 31.21
CA CYS A 126 3.91 -13.53 32.61
C CYS A 126 3.64 -15.04 32.73
N ASP A 127 4.67 -15.76 33.15
CA ASP A 127 4.62 -17.10 33.77
C ASP A 127 4.65 -18.35 32.86
N GLU A 128 4.70 -18.23 31.53
CA GLU A 128 4.76 -19.42 30.65
C GLU A 128 6.15 -20.09 30.55
N GLU A 129 7.25 -19.43 30.95
CA GLU A 129 8.58 -20.07 30.96
C GLU A 129 8.79 -20.99 32.17
N ASN A 130 7.93 -20.89 33.20
CA ASN A 130 7.95 -21.79 34.37
C ASN A 130 6.96 -22.96 34.27
N SER A 131 6.19 -23.05 33.18
CA SER A 131 5.28 -24.18 32.93
C SER A 131 5.74 -24.91 31.69
N HIS A 132 6.32 -26.09 31.87
CA HIS A 132 6.65 -27.03 30.81
C HIS A 132 5.59 -27.07 29.70
N PRO A 133 5.99 -27.20 28.41
CA PRO A 133 5.04 -27.35 27.32
C PRO A 133 4.21 -28.62 27.54
N LYS A 134 2.92 -28.46 27.83
CA LYS A 134 2.00 -29.60 27.88
C LYS A 134 1.76 -30.09 26.45
N PRO A 135 2.03 -31.37 26.14
CA PRO A 135 1.68 -31.92 24.84
C PRO A 135 0.16 -31.93 24.70
N ILE A 136 -0.30 -31.61 23.49
CA ILE A 136 -1.69 -31.65 23.06
C ILE A 136 -2.19 -33.09 23.26
N SER A 137 -3.03 -33.31 24.27
CA SER A 137 -3.79 -34.55 24.43
C SER A 137 -5.25 -34.28 24.11
N SER A 138 -5.69 -34.99 23.09
CA SER A 138 -7.07 -35.11 22.63
C SER A 138 -7.90 -35.89 23.66
N GLY A 139 -9.01 -35.29 24.08
CA GLY A 139 -10.16 -35.97 24.66
C GLY A 139 -10.11 -36.27 26.16
N SER A 140 -10.92 -35.55 26.94
CA SER A 140 -11.85 -36.12 27.93
C SER A 140 -12.42 -35.02 28.82
N SER A 141 -13.75 -35.01 28.91
CA SER A 141 -14.60 -34.20 29.77
C SER A 141 -14.20 -34.31 31.24
N ALA A 142 -13.81 -33.18 31.86
CA ALA A 142 -13.83 -33.02 33.31
C ALA A 142 -13.82 -31.53 33.67
N ILE A 143 -14.96 -31.07 34.23
CA ILE A 143 -15.15 -29.92 35.14
C ILE A 143 -14.26 -28.71 34.83
N GLN A 144 -14.82 -27.77 34.05
CA GLN A 144 -14.30 -26.41 33.95
C GLN A 144 -14.33 -25.76 35.33
N LYS A 145 -13.14 -25.53 35.93
CA LYS A 145 -12.99 -24.43 36.90
C LYS A 145 -13.35 -23.13 36.17
N PRO A 146 -13.98 -22.15 36.83
CA PRO A 146 -14.33 -20.90 36.18
C PRO A 146 -13.05 -20.26 35.66
N THR A 147 -12.99 -20.05 34.35
CA THR A 147 -11.95 -19.30 33.66
C THR A 147 -11.78 -17.97 34.40
N GLU A 148 -10.62 -17.75 35.04
CA GLU A 148 -10.30 -16.45 35.60
C GLU A 148 -10.44 -15.40 34.48
N PRO A 149 -11.06 -14.24 34.75
CA PRO A 149 -11.16 -13.20 33.74
C PRO A 149 -9.75 -12.87 33.28
N THR A 150 -9.45 -13.02 31.99
CA THR A 150 -8.15 -12.67 31.42
C THR A 150 -7.88 -11.21 31.75
N VAL A 151 -7.08 -10.95 32.78
CA VAL A 151 -6.71 -9.60 33.19
C VAL A 151 -5.95 -9.01 32.01
N THR A 152 -6.43 -7.91 31.45
CA THR A 152 -5.74 -7.19 30.39
C THR A 152 -5.11 -5.94 30.96
N LEU A 153 -3.98 -5.50 30.40
CA LEU A 153 -3.31 -4.27 30.80
C LEU A 153 -4.03 -3.02 30.23
N GLY A 154 -5.36 -2.98 30.33
CA GLY A 154 -6.23 -1.95 29.76
C GLY A 154 -6.56 -2.10 28.26
N ARG A 155 -5.76 -2.87 27.51
CA ARG A 155 -6.02 -3.25 26.10
C ARG A 155 -5.77 -4.74 25.90
N SER A 156 -6.63 -5.39 25.11
CA SER A 156 -6.45 -6.76 24.62
C SER A 156 -5.35 -6.84 23.55
N ASP A 157 -5.20 -5.77 22.78
CA ASP A 157 -4.33 -5.72 21.59
C ASP A 157 -2.98 -5.07 21.89
N ALA A 158 -1.99 -5.35 21.04
CA ALA A 158 -0.69 -4.68 21.08
C ALA A 158 -0.85 -3.16 20.90
N ALA A 159 -0.08 -2.37 21.66
CA ALA A 159 -0.03 -0.92 21.49
C ALA A 159 0.87 -0.51 20.32
N LEU A 160 1.97 -1.25 20.13
CA LEU A 160 2.87 -1.12 18.99
C LEU A 160 3.27 -2.52 18.53
N CYS A 161 3.36 -2.69 17.21
CA CYS A 161 3.87 -3.88 16.57
C CYS A 161 4.98 -3.46 15.60
N ILE A 162 6.20 -3.92 15.88
CA ILE A 162 7.36 -3.76 15.02
C ILE A 162 7.57 -5.09 14.30
N ALA A 163 7.40 -5.10 12.99
CA ALA A 163 7.66 -6.26 12.15
C ALA A 163 8.94 -6.04 11.34
N VAL A 164 9.87 -6.98 11.41
CA VAL A 164 11.19 -6.90 10.75
C VAL A 164 11.16 -7.68 9.44
N PHE A 165 11.52 -6.98 8.36
CA PHE A 165 11.57 -7.49 7.00
C PHE A 165 13.00 -7.41 6.46
N LYS A 166 13.34 -8.33 5.56
CA LYS A 166 14.58 -8.30 4.79
C LYS A 166 14.28 -8.34 3.29
N TRP A 167 15.23 -7.91 2.49
CA TRP A 167 15.15 -8.05 1.03
C TRP A 167 15.30 -9.52 0.64
N ILE A 168 14.51 -9.97 -0.33
CA ILE A 168 14.61 -11.34 -0.86
C ILE A 168 15.91 -11.48 -1.66
N ASP A 169 16.69 -12.52 -1.38
CA ASP A 169 17.93 -12.81 -2.10
C ASP A 169 17.62 -13.28 -3.53
N GLY A 170 18.32 -12.70 -4.52
CA GLY A 170 18.14 -13.02 -5.94
C GLY A 170 16.97 -12.29 -6.64
N ALA A 171 16.12 -11.58 -5.90
CA ALA A 171 15.12 -10.69 -6.50
C ALA A 171 15.75 -9.34 -6.86
N VAL A 172 15.41 -8.78 -8.03
CA VAL A 172 15.87 -7.45 -8.46
C VAL A 172 14.87 -6.39 -7.98
N PRO A 173 15.23 -5.51 -7.03
CA PRO A 173 14.35 -4.43 -6.61
C PRO A 173 14.06 -3.46 -7.75
N GLY A 174 12.87 -2.85 -7.73
CA GLY A 174 12.41 -1.97 -8.79
C GLY A 174 11.89 -2.69 -10.04
N LEU A 175 11.70 -4.00 -9.98
CA LEU A 175 10.98 -4.78 -10.99
C LEU A 175 9.68 -5.34 -10.38
N PRO A 176 8.50 -4.78 -10.72
CA PRO A 176 7.24 -5.25 -10.15
C PRO A 176 6.91 -6.67 -10.61
N SER A 177 6.41 -7.53 -9.73
CA SER A 177 5.94 -8.88 -10.09
C SER A 177 4.66 -8.82 -10.95
N ARG A 178 4.42 -9.83 -11.81
CA ARG A 178 3.19 -9.90 -12.61
C ARG A 178 2.09 -10.49 -11.76
N ASP A 179 1.11 -9.70 -11.42
CA ASP A 179 -0.07 -10.14 -10.68
C ASP A 179 -1.33 -10.12 -11.55
N TRP A 180 -2.45 -10.50 -10.96
CA TRP A 180 -3.70 -10.68 -11.68
C TRP A 180 -4.14 -9.39 -12.40
N ALA A 181 -3.91 -8.20 -11.83
CA ALA A 181 -4.36 -6.99 -12.47
C ALA A 181 -3.43 -6.58 -13.64
N TRP A 182 -2.15 -6.97 -13.61
CA TRP A 182 -1.31 -6.90 -14.82
C TRP A 182 -1.91 -7.76 -15.94
N TRP A 183 -2.31 -9.01 -15.65
CA TRP A 183 -2.97 -9.88 -16.63
C TRP A 183 -4.34 -9.36 -17.09
N SER A 184 -5.07 -8.68 -16.19
CA SER A 184 -6.37 -8.08 -16.51
C SER A 184 -6.28 -7.05 -17.63
N GLY A 185 -5.17 -6.30 -17.71
CA GLY A 185 -4.95 -5.31 -18.78
C GLY A 185 -4.88 -5.99 -20.15
N LEU A 186 -4.13 -7.09 -20.25
CA LEU A 186 -4.01 -7.86 -21.49
C LEU A 186 -5.36 -8.49 -21.87
N PHE A 187 -6.05 -9.11 -20.91
CA PHE A 187 -7.34 -9.74 -21.13
C PHE A 187 -8.40 -8.73 -21.63
N VAL A 188 -8.48 -7.55 -20.99
CA VAL A 188 -9.43 -6.51 -21.39
C VAL A 188 -9.07 -5.93 -22.74
N SER A 189 -7.80 -5.71 -23.06
CA SER A 189 -7.41 -5.26 -24.41
C SER A 189 -7.82 -6.27 -25.50
N LEU A 190 -7.67 -7.58 -25.26
CA LEU A 190 -8.15 -8.60 -26.19
C LEU A 190 -9.68 -8.57 -26.34
N LEU A 191 -10.40 -8.41 -25.23
CA LEU A 191 -11.85 -8.28 -25.24
C LEU A 191 -12.31 -7.01 -25.98
N GLN A 192 -11.62 -5.89 -25.81
CA GLN A 192 -11.87 -4.63 -26.52
C GLN A 192 -11.71 -4.81 -28.03
N LEU A 193 -10.64 -5.47 -28.48
CA LEU A 193 -10.43 -5.78 -29.90
C LEU A 193 -11.51 -6.73 -30.44
N GLY A 194 -11.94 -7.70 -29.64
CA GLY A 194 -13.05 -8.60 -29.98
C GLY A 194 -14.37 -7.85 -30.18
N ILE A 195 -14.74 -6.96 -29.26
CA ILE A 195 -15.94 -6.12 -29.38
C ILE A 195 -15.84 -5.22 -30.60
N ALA A 196 -14.67 -4.63 -30.85
CA ALA A 196 -14.43 -3.74 -31.98
C ALA A 196 -14.44 -4.46 -33.35
N ALA A 197 -14.21 -5.78 -33.39
CA ALA A 197 -14.24 -6.58 -34.61
C ALA A 197 -15.67 -6.94 -35.07
N ILE A 198 -16.66 -6.91 -34.18
CA ILE A 198 -18.08 -7.18 -34.51
C ILE A 198 -18.61 -6.27 -35.64
N PRO A 199 -18.50 -4.93 -35.56
CA PRO A 199 -18.97 -4.05 -36.64
C PRO A 199 -18.18 -4.23 -37.95
N TRP A 200 -16.91 -4.66 -37.87
CA TRP A 200 -16.12 -4.99 -39.06
C TRP A 200 -16.69 -6.23 -39.76
N GLY A 201 -16.97 -7.31 -39.02
CA GLY A 201 -17.52 -8.54 -39.59
C GLY A 201 -18.95 -8.42 -40.11
N LEU A 202 -19.82 -7.67 -39.42
CA LEU A 202 -21.24 -7.57 -39.77
C LEU A 202 -21.55 -6.48 -40.79
N ARG A 203 -20.84 -5.35 -40.74
CA ARG A 203 -21.18 -4.13 -41.50
C ARG A 203 -20.02 -3.56 -42.32
N SER A 204 -18.89 -4.29 -42.41
CA SER A 204 -17.65 -3.83 -43.07
C SER A 204 -17.12 -2.49 -42.53
N ASN A 205 -17.51 -2.10 -41.31
CA ASN A 205 -17.05 -0.88 -40.65
C ASN A 205 -15.76 -1.16 -39.87
N TRP A 206 -14.61 -0.97 -40.52
CA TRP A 206 -13.28 -1.20 -39.94
C TRP A 206 -12.79 -0.04 -39.06
N GLY A 207 -13.49 1.09 -39.04
CA GLY A 207 -13.05 2.30 -38.33
C GLY A 207 -12.94 2.10 -36.82
N ILE A 208 -13.90 1.41 -36.20
CA ILE A 208 -13.93 1.16 -34.75
C ILE A 208 -12.81 0.20 -34.34
N PHE A 209 -12.57 -0.85 -35.14
CA PHE A 209 -11.46 -1.77 -34.93
C PHE A 209 -10.12 -1.05 -35.02
N LEU A 210 -9.91 -0.26 -36.08
CA LEU A 210 -8.66 0.47 -36.26
C LEU A 210 -8.42 1.49 -35.13
N ALA A 211 -9.44 2.26 -34.75
CA ALA A 211 -9.35 3.21 -33.65
C ALA A 211 -8.98 2.52 -32.32
N THR A 212 -9.58 1.35 -32.04
CA THR A 212 -9.30 0.57 -30.82
C THR A 212 -7.89 -0.03 -30.85
N ALA A 213 -7.44 -0.53 -32.00
CA ALA A 213 -6.08 -1.08 -32.16
C ALA A 213 -5.00 0.01 -32.00
N ILE A 214 -5.18 1.16 -32.65
CA ILE A 214 -4.29 2.32 -32.50
C ILE A 214 -4.32 2.82 -31.05
N GLY A 215 -5.50 2.97 -30.45
CA GLY A 215 -5.63 3.39 -29.06
C GLY A 215 -4.95 2.44 -28.06
N THR A 216 -5.06 1.14 -28.29
CA THR A 216 -4.37 0.12 -27.47
C THR A 216 -2.85 0.22 -27.63
N LEU A 217 -2.36 0.38 -28.87
CA LEU A 217 -0.94 0.57 -29.14
C LEU A 217 -0.40 1.83 -28.45
N LEU A 218 -1.10 2.95 -28.59
CA LEU A 218 -0.74 4.21 -27.93
C LEU A 218 -0.72 4.05 -26.41
N ALA A 219 -1.71 3.38 -25.82
CA ALA A 219 -1.77 3.13 -24.38
C ALA A 219 -0.55 2.32 -23.91
N TYR A 220 -0.17 1.26 -24.65
CA TYR A 220 0.99 0.44 -24.33
C TYR A 220 2.30 1.22 -24.48
N LEU A 221 2.46 2.02 -25.54
CA LEU A 221 3.63 2.88 -25.73
C LEU A 221 3.75 3.90 -24.60
N SER A 222 2.63 4.53 -24.21
CA SER A 222 2.58 5.50 -23.10
C SER A 222 2.98 4.88 -21.77
N ALA A 223 2.51 3.65 -21.49
CA ALA A 223 2.78 2.94 -20.25
C ALA A 223 4.17 2.29 -20.18
N SER A 224 4.77 2.04 -21.35
CA SER A 224 6.08 1.38 -21.47
C SER A 224 7.25 2.36 -21.54
N LEU A 225 7.00 3.64 -21.34
CA LEU A 225 8.03 4.67 -21.26
C LEU A 225 9.03 4.36 -20.13
N PRO A 226 10.36 4.33 -20.41
CA PRO A 226 11.37 4.01 -19.39
C PRO A 226 11.40 5.00 -18.23
N GLN A 227 10.91 6.23 -18.46
CA GLN A 227 10.76 7.28 -17.45
C GLN A 227 10.00 6.80 -16.22
N TRP A 228 8.91 6.05 -16.40
CA TRP A 228 8.11 5.54 -15.27
C TRP A 228 8.95 4.75 -14.29
N ARG A 229 9.87 3.92 -14.80
CA ARG A 229 10.75 3.12 -13.96
C ARG A 229 11.79 3.98 -13.26
N GLN A 230 12.38 4.93 -13.98
CA GLN A 230 13.42 5.79 -13.43
C GLN A 230 12.89 6.75 -12.36
N GLU A 231 11.66 7.23 -12.49
CA GLU A 231 11.04 8.12 -11.51
C GLU A 231 10.49 7.35 -10.29
N LYS A 232 9.92 6.15 -10.47
CA LYS A 232 9.40 5.34 -9.36
C LYS A 232 10.49 4.78 -8.46
N TRP A 233 11.60 4.33 -9.03
CA TRP A 233 12.71 3.68 -8.31
C TRP A 233 14.03 4.42 -8.53
N SER A 234 14.02 5.74 -8.28
CA SER A 234 15.19 6.61 -8.43
C SER A 234 16.25 6.47 -7.33
N ALA A 235 16.00 5.61 -6.34
CA ALA A 235 16.87 5.40 -5.20
C ALA A 235 18.12 4.59 -5.57
N ALA A 236 19.26 4.95 -4.99
CA ALA A 236 20.48 4.16 -5.07
C ALA A 236 20.32 2.87 -4.24
N THR A 237 21.02 1.81 -4.63
CA THR A 237 21.17 0.62 -3.79
C THR A 237 22.18 0.88 -2.67
N ARG A 238 21.73 0.81 -1.42
CA ARG A 238 22.57 1.03 -0.23
C ARG A 238 22.09 0.16 0.93
N GLU A 239 23.04 -0.35 1.69
CA GLU A 239 22.78 -1.10 2.91
C GLU A 239 22.42 -0.16 4.07
N LYS A 240 21.14 0.18 4.17
CA LYS A 240 20.60 0.99 5.25
C LYS A 240 19.41 0.32 5.91
N ASP A 241 19.46 0.24 7.24
CA ASP A 241 18.34 -0.22 8.05
C ASP A 241 17.37 0.95 8.25
N VAL A 242 16.12 0.74 7.86
CA VAL A 242 15.12 1.79 7.80
C VAL A 242 13.82 1.32 8.44
N ALA A 243 13.21 2.17 9.27
CA ALA A 243 11.86 1.99 9.75
C ALA A 243 10.89 2.89 8.99
N VAL A 244 9.76 2.32 8.60
CA VAL A 244 8.66 3.01 7.92
C VAL A 244 7.46 3.02 8.86
N THR A 245 6.94 4.20 9.15
CA THR A 245 5.80 4.40 10.05
C THR A 245 4.94 5.57 9.61
N ILE A 246 3.64 5.54 9.93
CA ILE A 246 2.74 6.71 9.76
C ILE A 246 3.02 7.78 10.84
N GLY A 247 3.72 7.40 11.91
CA GLY A 247 4.04 8.24 13.06
C GLY A 247 3.27 7.84 14.31
N ASN A 248 3.27 8.73 15.30
CA ASN A 248 2.60 8.51 16.56
C ASN A 248 1.07 8.34 16.38
N GLY A 249 0.48 7.39 17.09
CA GLY A 249 -0.94 7.03 16.99
C GLY A 249 -1.23 5.83 16.08
N ASN A 250 -0.28 5.39 15.26
CA ASN A 250 -0.40 4.13 14.51
C ASN A 250 0.21 2.94 15.29
N LYS A 251 -0.40 1.76 15.13
CA LYS A 251 0.05 0.53 15.80
C LYS A 251 1.19 -0.19 15.06
N HIS A 252 1.50 0.18 13.82
CA HIS A 252 2.42 -0.60 12.97
C HIS A 252 3.69 0.18 12.63
N VAL A 253 4.83 -0.50 12.80
CA VAL A 253 6.14 -0.07 12.34
C VAL A 253 6.75 -1.19 11.53
N ILE A 254 7.14 -0.87 10.31
CA ILE A 254 7.75 -1.82 9.38
C ILE A 254 9.24 -1.51 9.35
N VAL A 255 10.05 -2.41 9.91
CA VAL A 255 11.51 -2.31 9.85
C VAL A 255 11.98 -3.11 8.65
N ILE A 256 12.78 -2.49 7.80
CA ILE A 256 13.41 -3.14 6.65
C ILE A 256 14.91 -3.12 6.89
N LEU A 257 15.51 -4.31 7.00
CA LEU A 257 16.95 -4.47 7.13
C LEU A 257 17.64 -4.15 5.80
N GLY A 258 18.75 -3.43 5.88
CA GLY A 258 19.57 -3.10 4.73
C GLY A 258 20.18 -4.34 4.09
N ALA A 259 20.26 -4.35 2.76
CA ALA A 259 21.00 -5.34 2.00
C ALA A 259 21.81 -4.64 0.91
N GLN A 260 22.88 -5.28 0.42
CA GLN A 260 23.72 -4.69 -0.65
C GLN A 260 22.94 -4.43 -1.94
N HIS A 261 21.98 -5.30 -2.25
CA HIS A 261 21.06 -5.12 -3.39
C HIS A 261 19.80 -4.33 -3.05
N GLY A 262 19.58 -3.97 -1.78
CA GLY A 262 18.38 -3.27 -1.31
C GLY A 262 18.33 -1.81 -1.76
N LEU A 263 17.13 -1.32 -2.07
CA LEU A 263 16.92 0.09 -2.41
C LEU A 263 16.97 0.98 -1.16
N ASP A 264 17.63 2.13 -1.27
CA ASP A 264 17.64 3.14 -0.21
C ASP A 264 16.24 3.79 -0.07
N MET A 265 15.48 3.31 0.91
CA MET A 265 14.12 3.79 1.18
C MET A 265 14.10 5.26 1.65
N GLU A 266 15.19 5.75 2.25
CA GLU A 266 15.34 7.16 2.65
C GLU A 266 15.46 8.06 1.40
N ASP A 267 16.25 7.64 0.42
CA ASP A 267 16.38 8.35 -0.85
C ASP A 267 15.08 8.26 -1.66
N LEU A 268 14.41 7.11 -1.65
CA LEU A 268 13.10 6.91 -2.27
C LEU A 268 12.05 7.86 -1.69
N ALA A 269 12.02 8.06 -0.36
CA ALA A 269 11.09 8.97 0.32
C ALA A 269 11.24 10.43 -0.15
N THR A 270 12.40 10.81 -0.68
CA THR A 270 12.63 12.17 -1.20
C THR A 270 11.81 12.46 -2.45
N GLY A 271 11.46 11.43 -3.24
CA GLY A 271 10.84 11.61 -4.54
C GLY A 271 11.75 12.34 -5.54
N LYS A 272 13.08 12.16 -5.44
CA LYS A 272 14.00 12.68 -6.46
C LYS A 272 13.71 11.95 -7.78
N ALA A 273 13.70 12.67 -8.89
CA ALA A 273 13.57 12.07 -10.21
C ALA A 273 14.60 12.72 -11.14
N PRO A 274 15.28 11.93 -12.00
CA PRO A 274 16.23 12.48 -12.96
C PRO A 274 15.53 13.39 -13.97
N ASP A 275 16.19 14.47 -14.35
CA ASP A 275 15.71 15.34 -15.42
C ASP A 275 16.09 14.74 -16.79
N LEU A 276 15.09 14.36 -17.60
CA LEU A 276 15.28 13.85 -18.95
C LEU A 276 14.55 14.72 -19.96
N LEU A 277 15.31 15.51 -20.73
CA LEU A 277 14.78 16.31 -21.84
C LEU A 277 14.04 15.47 -22.90
N SER A 278 14.46 14.22 -23.06
CA SER A 278 13.81 13.27 -23.97
C SER A 278 12.35 13.00 -23.61
N THR A 279 11.98 13.11 -22.33
CA THR A 279 10.61 12.96 -21.85
C THR A 279 9.67 13.97 -22.47
N ARG A 280 10.09 15.23 -22.61
CA ARG A 280 9.29 16.30 -23.22
C ARG A 280 8.90 15.97 -24.66
N ILE A 281 9.85 15.46 -25.43
CA ILE A 281 9.65 15.14 -26.84
C ILE A 281 8.66 13.98 -26.96
N TYR A 282 8.88 12.90 -26.21
CA TYR A 282 8.01 11.73 -26.25
C TYR A 282 6.59 12.04 -25.75
N THR A 283 6.43 12.77 -24.65
CA THR A 283 5.10 13.11 -24.12
C THR A 283 4.34 14.05 -25.05
N SER A 284 5.03 15.02 -25.66
CA SER A 284 4.41 15.94 -26.61
C SER A 284 3.97 15.24 -27.89
N LEU A 285 4.82 14.35 -28.44
CA LEU A 285 4.47 13.53 -29.59
C LEU A 285 3.27 12.64 -29.29
N LEU A 286 3.28 11.98 -28.14
CA LEU A 286 2.22 11.08 -27.71
C LEU A 286 0.90 11.83 -27.50
N ALA A 287 0.92 13.02 -26.90
CA ALA A 287 -0.26 13.86 -26.75
C ALA A 287 -0.84 14.30 -28.10
N LEU A 288 0.01 14.66 -29.06
CA LEU A 288 -0.45 14.97 -30.42
C LEU A 288 -1.16 13.75 -31.05
N LEU A 289 -0.56 12.56 -30.95
CA LEU A 289 -1.16 11.32 -31.45
C LEU A 289 -2.49 10.99 -30.77
N TRP A 290 -2.59 11.19 -29.46
CA TRP A 290 -3.85 11.04 -28.71
C TRP A 290 -4.94 12.02 -29.17
N LEU A 291 -4.57 13.28 -29.44
CA LEU A 291 -5.50 14.27 -29.97
C LEU A 291 -5.97 13.92 -31.39
N THR A 292 -5.05 13.48 -32.26
CA THR A 292 -5.41 13.01 -33.61
C THR A 292 -6.35 11.80 -33.56
N LEU A 293 -6.08 10.84 -32.67
CA LEU A 293 -6.96 9.70 -32.46
C LEU A 293 -8.34 10.14 -31.98
N LEU A 294 -8.41 11.09 -31.03
CA LEU A 294 -9.69 11.60 -30.53
C LEU A 294 -10.50 12.27 -31.64
N ILE A 295 -9.89 13.15 -32.45
CA ILE A 295 -10.56 13.82 -33.57
C ILE A 295 -11.09 12.78 -34.57
N THR A 296 -10.30 11.74 -34.85
CA THR A 296 -10.70 10.63 -35.72
C THR A 296 -11.90 9.88 -35.16
N CYS A 297 -11.87 9.55 -33.86
CA CYS A 297 -12.98 8.89 -33.16
C CYS A 297 -14.27 9.74 -33.17
N CYS A 298 -14.17 11.06 -32.98
CA CYS A 298 -15.31 11.97 -33.06
C CYS A 298 -15.94 12.04 -34.47
N GLY A 299 -15.18 11.69 -35.51
CA GLY A 299 -15.69 11.58 -36.88
C GLY A 299 -16.58 10.35 -37.13
N ILE A 300 -16.59 9.36 -36.22
CA ILE A 300 -17.33 8.10 -36.38
C ILE A 300 -18.79 8.28 -35.95
N LYS A 301 -19.67 8.46 -36.94
CA LYS A 301 -21.13 8.66 -36.73
C LYS A 301 -21.95 7.36 -36.74
N THR A 302 -21.33 6.23 -37.10
CA THR A 302 -22.00 4.92 -37.20
C THR A 302 -21.50 3.98 -36.12
N ASP A 303 -22.39 3.16 -35.55
CA ASP A 303 -22.03 2.12 -34.57
C ASP A 303 -21.28 2.64 -33.33
N SER A 304 -21.46 3.91 -32.97
CA SER A 304 -20.72 4.59 -31.88
C SER A 304 -20.86 3.90 -30.51
N TRP A 305 -21.89 3.06 -30.33
CA TRP A 305 -22.07 2.26 -29.12
C TRP A 305 -20.97 1.23 -28.88
N TYR A 306 -20.38 0.66 -29.94
CA TYR A 306 -19.25 -0.27 -29.77
C TYR A 306 -18.02 0.47 -29.29
N LEU A 307 -17.81 1.69 -29.80
CA LEU A 307 -16.72 2.55 -29.37
C LEU A 307 -16.91 2.99 -27.91
N LEU A 308 -18.14 3.33 -27.52
CA LEU A 308 -18.49 3.61 -26.13
C LEU A 308 -18.27 2.39 -25.22
N ALA A 309 -18.71 1.20 -25.65
CA ALA A 309 -18.54 -0.04 -24.90
C ALA A 309 -17.06 -0.38 -24.69
N VAL A 310 -16.24 -0.26 -25.73
CA VAL A 310 -14.79 -0.43 -25.65
C VAL A 310 -14.17 0.56 -24.67
N GLY A 311 -14.47 1.86 -24.81
CA GLY A 311 -13.92 2.90 -23.94
C GLY A 311 -14.36 2.76 -22.47
N GLY A 312 -15.63 2.42 -22.24
CA GLY A 312 -16.20 2.21 -20.91
C GLY A 312 -15.64 0.96 -20.22
N LEU A 313 -15.51 -0.15 -20.95
CA LEU A 313 -14.88 -1.37 -20.45
C LEU A 313 -13.42 -1.11 -20.01
N GLY A 314 -12.67 -0.35 -20.81
CA GLY A 314 -11.31 0.03 -20.45
C GLY A 314 -11.26 0.98 -19.26
N MET A 315 -12.19 1.93 -19.15
CA MET A 315 -12.30 2.81 -17.98
C MET A 315 -12.56 2.01 -16.70
N ALA A 316 -13.48 1.05 -16.74
CA ALA A 316 -13.78 0.17 -15.62
C ALA A 316 -12.55 -0.64 -15.18
N GLN A 317 -11.80 -1.21 -16.14
CA GLN A 317 -10.56 -1.94 -15.84
C GLN A 317 -9.50 -1.04 -15.21
N ASN A 318 -9.29 0.16 -15.75
CA ASN A 318 -8.31 1.11 -15.22
C ASN A 318 -8.69 1.56 -13.79
N LEU A 319 -9.97 1.77 -13.51
CA LEU A 319 -10.46 2.09 -12.16
C LEU A 319 -10.21 0.95 -11.17
N ILE A 320 -10.47 -0.30 -11.58
CA ILE A 320 -10.19 -1.48 -10.75
C ILE A 320 -8.69 -1.57 -10.45
N VAL A 321 -7.84 -1.46 -11.47
CA VAL A 321 -6.37 -1.50 -11.32
C VAL A 321 -5.86 -0.42 -10.36
N ALA A 322 -6.39 0.79 -10.46
CA ALA A 322 -6.04 1.91 -9.62
C ALA A 322 -6.45 1.68 -8.14
N SER A 323 -7.54 0.94 -7.92
CA SER A 323 -8.15 0.75 -6.60
C SER A 323 -7.64 -0.49 -5.86
N VAL A 324 -7.22 -1.52 -6.57
CA VAL A 324 -6.84 -2.82 -5.97
C VAL A 324 -5.58 -2.69 -5.11
N PRO A 325 -5.58 -3.22 -3.88
CA PRO A 325 -4.39 -3.28 -3.04
C PRO A 325 -3.37 -4.29 -3.58
N ARG A 326 -2.08 -3.99 -3.41
CA ARG A 326 -0.96 -4.76 -3.99
C ARG A 326 -0.03 -5.32 -2.93
N THR A 327 0.64 -6.41 -3.30
CA THR A 327 1.74 -6.96 -2.50
C THR A 327 3.02 -6.14 -2.71
N PRO A 328 3.97 -6.15 -1.76
CA PRO A 328 5.25 -5.45 -1.89
C PRO A 328 6.01 -5.87 -3.15
N ALA A 329 6.02 -7.17 -3.47
CA ALA A 329 6.64 -7.68 -4.69
C ALA A 329 5.98 -7.14 -5.97
N ALA A 330 4.65 -6.97 -6.00
CA ALA A 330 3.95 -6.32 -7.12
C ALA A 330 4.24 -4.82 -7.23
N LEU A 331 4.57 -4.16 -6.12
CA LEU A 331 5.06 -2.77 -6.10
C LEU A 331 6.57 -2.65 -6.44
N GLY A 332 7.26 -3.76 -6.71
CA GLY A 332 8.70 -3.77 -7.00
C GLY A 332 9.58 -3.64 -5.75
N LEU A 333 9.03 -3.92 -4.56
CA LEU A 333 9.72 -3.99 -3.28
C LEU A 333 9.69 -5.44 -2.77
N PRO A 334 10.56 -6.33 -3.29
CA PRO A 334 10.60 -7.73 -2.87
C PRO A 334 11.18 -7.85 -1.46
N ILE A 335 10.30 -7.83 -0.47
CA ILE A 335 10.63 -8.00 0.95
C ILE A 335 9.94 -9.24 1.51
N GLU A 336 10.60 -9.91 2.46
CA GLU A 336 10.06 -11.03 3.22
C GLU A 336 10.22 -10.81 4.71
N LEU A 337 9.28 -11.34 5.49
CA LEU A 337 9.33 -11.26 6.95
C LEU A 337 10.51 -12.06 7.45
N VAL A 338 11.37 -11.44 8.26
CA VAL A 338 12.51 -12.14 8.85
C VAL A 338 11.98 -13.19 9.80
N SER A 339 12.43 -14.42 9.62
CA SER A 339 12.16 -15.51 10.54
C SER A 339 13.46 -15.99 11.13
N SER A 340 13.47 -16.18 12.44
CA SER A 340 14.65 -16.50 13.25
C SER A 340 14.34 -17.74 14.07
N GLY A 341 15.19 -18.76 13.94
CA GLY A 341 15.11 -20.02 14.70
C GLY A 341 15.70 -21.21 13.94
N ASN A 342 15.79 -22.35 14.62
CA ASN A 342 16.24 -23.62 14.01
C ASN A 342 15.15 -24.16 13.07
N GLU A 343 15.49 -25.07 12.15
CA GLU A 343 14.56 -25.65 11.16
C GLU A 343 13.24 -26.17 11.78
N ASP A 344 13.25 -26.55 13.06
CA ASP A 344 12.09 -27.04 13.81
C ASP A 344 11.23 -25.95 14.51
N GLN A 345 11.74 -24.71 14.67
CA GLN A 345 11.04 -23.57 15.29
C GLN A 345 11.31 -22.28 14.54
N ILE A 346 10.54 -22.02 13.49
CA ILE A 346 10.60 -20.78 12.73
C ILE A 346 9.81 -19.71 13.49
N ILE A 347 10.48 -18.81 14.22
CA ILE A 347 9.83 -17.71 14.93
C ILE A 347 9.95 -16.43 14.10
N PRO A 348 8.84 -15.86 13.61
CA PRO A 348 8.88 -14.59 12.89
C PRO A 348 9.32 -13.45 13.82
N GLU A 349 10.18 -12.57 13.32
CA GLU A 349 10.72 -11.41 14.04
C GLU A 349 9.67 -10.30 14.14
N ILE A 350 8.76 -10.51 15.08
CA ILE A 350 7.66 -9.60 15.38
C ILE A 350 7.70 -9.27 16.87
N PHE A 351 7.85 -7.99 17.16
CA PHE A 351 7.80 -7.45 18.51
C PHE A 351 6.45 -6.77 18.68
N ALA A 352 5.63 -7.26 19.61
CA ALA A 352 4.28 -6.76 19.83
C ALA A 352 3.96 -6.84 21.33
N GLU A 353 3.90 -5.68 21.98
CA GLU A 353 3.67 -5.55 23.41
C GLU A 353 2.51 -4.58 23.69
N PRO A 354 1.82 -4.69 24.85
CA PRO A 354 0.70 -3.81 25.20
C PRO A 354 1.16 -2.39 25.54
N LYS A 355 2.47 -2.13 25.65
CA LYS A 355 3.04 -0.78 25.73
C LYS A 355 4.07 -0.54 24.64
N VAL A 356 4.00 0.67 24.08
CA VAL A 356 4.88 1.14 23.01
C VAL A 356 6.36 1.06 23.42
N MET A 357 6.70 1.60 24.61
CA MET A 357 8.09 1.58 25.11
C MET A 357 8.64 0.16 25.25
N TRP A 358 7.84 -0.77 25.76
CA TRP A 358 8.27 -2.17 25.91
C TRP A 358 8.58 -2.83 24.57
N THR A 359 7.77 -2.53 23.54
CA THR A 359 7.99 -3.03 22.18
C THR A 359 9.32 -2.53 21.62
N ILE A 360 9.62 -1.22 21.82
CA ILE A 360 10.86 -0.60 21.35
C ILE A 360 12.08 -1.15 22.11
N MET A 361 11.96 -1.34 23.43
CA MET A 361 13.02 -1.92 24.27
C MET A 361 13.31 -3.38 23.90
N GLU A 362 12.29 -4.18 23.59
CA GLU A 362 12.47 -5.57 23.12
C GLU A 362 13.14 -5.62 21.75
N PHE A 363 12.73 -4.71 20.84
CA PHE A 363 13.38 -4.54 19.54
C PHE A 363 14.86 -4.14 19.67
N GLU A 364 15.19 -3.21 20.56
CA GLU A 364 16.58 -2.80 20.88
C GLU A 364 17.38 -3.96 21.49
N GLY A 365 16.74 -4.82 22.28
CA GLY A 365 17.37 -6.01 22.85
C GLY A 365 17.86 -7.00 21.79
N LYS A 366 17.11 -7.17 20.68
CA LYS A 366 17.53 -8.02 19.55
C LYS A 366 18.40 -7.28 18.53
N HIS A 367 18.08 -6.02 18.27
CA HIS A 367 18.75 -5.16 17.29
C HIS A 367 19.39 -3.95 17.98
N HIS A 368 20.53 -4.19 18.64
CA HIS A 368 21.28 -3.15 19.35
C HIS A 368 21.53 -1.90 18.50
N GLY A 369 21.28 -0.73 19.08
CA GLY A 369 21.49 0.59 18.48
C GLY A 369 20.39 1.05 17.53
N ARG A 370 19.36 0.24 17.23
CA ARG A 370 18.30 0.58 16.27
C ARG A 370 17.03 1.13 16.91
N GLY A 371 16.68 0.69 18.12
CA GLY A 371 15.46 1.09 18.82
C GLY A 371 15.47 2.55 19.29
N ASN A 372 16.63 3.10 19.65
CA ASN A 372 16.75 4.50 20.09
C ASN A 372 16.23 5.51 19.04
N ALA A 373 16.40 5.20 17.74
CA ALA A 373 15.88 6.01 16.65
C ALA A 373 14.35 6.15 16.68
N LEU A 374 13.63 5.12 17.13
CA LEU A 374 12.16 5.11 17.21
C LEU A 374 11.63 5.88 18.41
N VAL A 375 12.39 5.92 19.52
CA VAL A 375 11.97 6.59 20.77
C VAL A 375 11.63 8.05 20.51
N LYS A 376 12.48 8.75 19.74
CA LYS A 376 12.28 10.18 19.42
C LYS A 376 10.97 10.46 18.70
N GLU A 377 10.47 9.52 17.90
CA GLU A 377 9.23 9.67 17.14
C GLU A 377 7.98 9.38 17.99
N PHE A 378 8.02 8.32 18.80
CA PHE A 378 6.85 7.91 19.60
C PHE A 378 6.74 8.66 20.94
N PHE A 379 7.87 9.12 21.48
CA PHE A 379 7.96 9.82 22.76
C PHE A 379 8.71 11.15 22.59
N PRO A 380 8.06 12.18 21.99
CA PRO A 380 8.68 13.50 21.84
C PRO A 380 8.84 14.27 23.18
N GLY A 381 8.24 13.77 24.26
CA GLY A 381 8.30 14.35 25.60
C GLY A 381 9.44 13.79 26.45
N LYS A 382 9.45 14.14 27.74
CA LYS A 382 10.38 13.57 28.72
C LYS A 382 10.02 12.10 28.99
N LEU A 383 11.04 11.25 28.99
CA LEU A 383 10.92 9.85 29.40
C LEU A 383 10.74 9.76 30.92
N LEU A 384 10.21 8.64 31.39
CA LEU A 384 10.14 8.34 32.82
C LEU A 384 11.55 8.06 33.36
N ASP A 385 11.81 8.38 34.63
CA ASP A 385 13.13 8.19 35.25
C ASP A 385 13.69 6.76 35.11
N TRP A 386 12.83 5.74 35.13
CA TRP A 386 13.24 4.35 34.94
C TRP A 386 13.53 4.00 33.47
N GLU A 387 12.84 4.65 32.52
CA GLU A 387 13.08 4.50 31.09
C GLU A 387 14.41 5.17 30.73
N GLU A 388 14.66 6.36 31.28
CA GLU A 388 15.95 7.05 31.10
C GLU A 388 17.10 6.24 31.68
N LYS A 389 16.95 5.65 32.87
CA LYS A 389 17.93 4.69 33.41
C LYS A 389 18.14 3.48 32.51
N TRP A 390 17.07 2.95 31.91
CA TRP A 390 17.17 1.82 30.99
C TRP A 390 17.96 2.17 29.73
N TRP A 391 17.71 3.34 29.12
CA TRP A 391 18.42 3.80 27.93
C TRP A 391 19.88 4.19 28.20
N ASN A 392 20.19 4.63 29.42
CA ASN A 392 21.55 5.00 29.84
C ASN A 392 22.38 3.82 30.36
N SER A 393 21.75 2.69 30.72
CA SER A 393 22.47 1.49 31.13
C SER A 393 23.06 0.79 29.91
N ASP A 394 24.33 0.40 29.96
CA ASP A 394 24.99 -0.40 28.92
C ASP A 394 24.91 -1.91 29.19
N ASP A 395 24.51 -2.31 30.41
CA ASP A 395 24.46 -3.71 30.83
C ASP A 395 23.14 -4.38 30.36
N PRO A 396 23.21 -5.43 29.52
CA PRO A 396 22.01 -6.13 29.04
C PRO A 396 21.22 -6.80 30.18
N ASP A 397 21.88 -7.26 31.25
CA ASP A 397 21.20 -7.93 32.37
C ASP A 397 20.43 -6.92 33.22
N GLU A 398 21.01 -5.74 33.48
CA GLU A 398 20.32 -4.63 34.16
C GLU A 398 19.11 -4.15 33.33
N ARG A 399 19.27 -4.01 32.01
CA ARG A 399 18.15 -3.67 31.10
C ARG A 399 17.02 -4.70 31.18
N ARG A 400 17.34 -5.99 31.24
CA ARG A 400 16.32 -7.05 31.36
C ARG A 400 15.60 -6.96 32.69
N GLU A 401 16.33 -6.80 33.80
CA GLU A 401 15.74 -6.71 35.14
C GLU A 401 14.82 -5.49 35.29
N LEU A 402 15.24 -4.33 34.78
CA LEU A 402 14.44 -3.10 34.78
C LEU A 402 13.14 -3.27 33.99
N LEU A 403 13.21 -3.87 32.80
CA LEU A 403 12.04 -4.12 31.94
C LEU A 403 11.07 -5.11 32.60
N GLU A 404 11.57 -6.23 33.13
CA GLU A 404 10.77 -7.21 33.86
C GLU A 404 10.16 -6.64 35.14
N GLY A 405 10.92 -5.82 35.87
CA GLY A 405 10.44 -5.10 37.03
C GLY A 405 9.29 -4.14 36.69
N ALA A 406 9.41 -3.41 35.58
CA ALA A 406 8.36 -2.52 35.07
C ALA A 406 7.11 -3.31 34.63
N ARG A 407 7.28 -4.44 33.93
CA ARG A 407 6.19 -5.36 33.55
C ARG A 407 5.47 -5.88 34.80
N ARG A 408 6.19 -6.43 35.79
CA ARG A 408 5.62 -6.94 37.05
C ARG A 408 4.85 -5.89 37.83
N LYS A 409 5.35 -4.64 37.90
CA LYS A 409 4.63 -3.52 38.55
C LYS A 409 3.34 -3.18 37.81
N ALA A 410 3.38 -3.12 36.48
CA ALA A 410 2.21 -2.82 35.67
C ALA A 410 1.14 -3.90 35.78
N TRP A 411 1.53 -5.17 35.72
CA TRP A 411 0.63 -6.30 35.87
C TRP A 411 -0.02 -6.36 37.25
N ARG A 412 0.73 -6.14 38.34
CA ARG A 412 0.15 -6.04 39.68
C ARG A 412 -0.93 -4.96 39.76
N LYS A 413 -0.65 -3.77 39.22
CA LYS A 413 -1.61 -2.67 39.18
C LYS A 413 -2.87 -3.01 38.38
N ALA A 414 -2.73 -3.73 37.26
CA ALA A 414 -3.87 -4.18 36.46
C ALA A 414 -4.73 -5.21 37.21
N HIS A 415 -4.11 -6.17 37.90
CA HIS A 415 -4.82 -7.14 38.74
C HIS A 415 -5.56 -6.46 39.90
N GLU A 416 -4.92 -5.51 40.58
CA GLU A 416 -5.57 -4.71 41.63
C GLU A 416 -6.76 -3.92 41.10
N THR A 417 -6.62 -3.30 39.92
CA THR A 417 -7.71 -2.54 39.30
C THR A 417 -8.88 -3.46 38.91
N ALA A 418 -8.60 -4.61 38.30
CA ALA A 418 -9.61 -5.60 37.95
C ALA A 418 -10.37 -6.12 39.18
N ARG A 419 -9.65 -6.42 40.28
CA ARG A 419 -10.27 -6.81 41.56
C ARG A 419 -11.21 -5.74 42.09
N MET A 420 -10.78 -4.49 42.09
CA MET A 420 -11.59 -3.36 42.53
C MET A 420 -12.84 -3.14 41.66
N GLU A 421 -12.78 -3.43 40.35
CA GLU A 421 -13.93 -3.39 39.45
C GLU A 421 -14.92 -4.52 39.74
N THR A 422 -14.45 -5.76 39.91
CA THR A 422 -15.31 -6.89 40.30
C THR A 422 -16.02 -6.63 41.63
N GLU A 423 -15.31 -6.13 42.64
CA GLU A 423 -15.92 -5.78 43.94
C GLU A 423 -16.97 -4.68 43.81
N LYS A 424 -16.79 -3.70 42.90
CA LYS A 424 -17.78 -2.66 42.64
C LYS A 424 -19.04 -3.24 41.98
N VAL A 425 -18.88 -4.13 41.02
CA VAL A 425 -19.99 -4.79 40.32
C VAL A 425 -20.79 -5.67 41.29
N GLU A 426 -20.12 -6.45 42.14
CA GLU A 426 -20.77 -7.26 43.17
C GLU A 426 -21.56 -6.40 44.17
N LYS A 427 -20.98 -5.28 44.63
CA LYS A 427 -21.66 -4.32 45.52
C LYS A 427 -22.85 -3.63 44.86
N GLN A 428 -22.88 -3.49 43.53
CA GLN A 428 -24.02 -2.96 42.80
C GLN A 428 -25.15 -4.01 42.65
N LEU A 429 -24.78 -5.26 42.37
CA LEU A 429 -25.73 -6.38 42.28
C LEU A 429 -26.41 -6.69 43.62
N GLN A 430 -25.71 -6.52 44.75
CA GLN A 430 -26.30 -6.69 46.09
C GLN A 430 -27.25 -5.56 46.51
N LYS A 431 -27.30 -4.45 45.78
CA LYS A 431 -28.18 -3.30 46.06
C LYS A 431 -29.42 -3.25 45.17
N GLN A 432 -29.53 -4.13 44.17
CA GLN A 432 -30.74 -4.40 43.39
C GLN A 432 -31.46 -5.60 44.00
#